data_AF-A0A8C1MCB0-F1
#
_entry.id   AF-A0A8C1MCB0-F1
#
_cell.length_a   1.000
_cell.length_b   1.000
_cell.length_c   1.000
_cell.angle_alpha   90.00
_cell.angle_beta   90.00
_cell.angle_gamma   90.00
#
_symmetry.space_group_name_H-M   'P 1'
#
loop_
_entity.id
_entity.type
_entity.pdbx_description
1 polymer ?
#
loop_
_entity_poly.entity_id
_entity_poly.type
_entity_poly.pdbx_seq_one_letter_code
_entity_poly.pdbx_strand_id
1 'polypeptide(L)'
;LYLLLLISDFSTLDRPQAVLSVSPQKWLTEGDPVSLICEVYSSSTGWTFSWYTLTASSESSNHYQLLSDSSRGAGGNYTVSSAALNHTGVYVCRAERGNPAYKTTYSNTQPVWVTGVSPPVSLIISPSRTQHFTFVSLSLSCEDQINSDRWRVKRYTESEQLEDCSSSVWASQTGSTCTISSTITSNTGVYWCQSESGENYHPVNITVHFFVILESPVHPVTEGDSLTLRCLYKHSTTQNLRANFYKDGSLIQNQTTEMIISTVSKSHEGFYYCKHPERGESPKSWISVKGVSNKCCCISSHSESQISVLRTLSSVLAVCPYLLVTVVLIFKCCRMRGFTPDSR
;
A
#
# COMPACT_ATOMS: atom_id res chain seq x y z
N LEU A 1 34.30 -6.07 57.24
CA LEU A 1 32.85 -5.97 57.56
C LEU A 1 32.27 -4.56 57.30
N TYR A 2 32.81 -3.81 56.32
CA TYR A 2 32.37 -2.44 55.99
C TYR A 2 32.22 -2.24 54.46
N LEU A 3 31.99 -3.34 53.73
CA LEU A 3 31.85 -3.32 52.27
C LEU A 3 30.71 -4.23 51.79
N LEU A 4 29.61 -4.28 52.56
CA LEU A 4 28.42 -5.07 52.20
C LEU A 4 27.09 -4.33 52.38
N LEU A 5 27.09 -2.99 52.54
CA LEU A 5 25.84 -2.24 52.77
C LEU A 5 25.69 -0.97 51.91
N LEU A 6 26.16 -1.00 50.67
CA LEU A 6 25.79 0.00 49.65
C LEU A 6 25.53 -0.69 48.31
N ILE A 7 24.60 -1.67 48.31
CA ILE A 7 23.86 -2.04 47.10
C ILE A 7 22.38 -1.96 47.48
N SER A 8 21.92 -0.74 47.71
CA SER A 8 20.51 -0.42 47.82
C SER A 8 20.14 0.43 46.61
N ASP A 9 19.42 -0.20 45.69
CA ASP A 9 18.52 0.39 44.70
C ASP A 9 19.08 1.49 43.80
N PHE A 10 19.80 1.08 42.76
CA PHE A 10 19.71 1.77 41.47
C PHE A 10 18.75 0.98 40.57
N SER A 11 17.48 0.93 40.95
CA SER A 11 16.43 0.65 39.97
C SER A 11 16.39 1.87 39.04
N THR A 12 16.99 1.75 37.86
CA THR A 12 16.65 2.63 36.74
C THR A 12 15.13 2.67 36.67
N LEU A 13 14.54 3.84 36.89
CA LEU A 13 13.11 4.07 36.72
C LEU A 13 12.80 3.87 35.24
N ASP A 14 12.64 2.61 34.82
CA ASP A 14 12.41 2.20 33.45
C ASP A 14 11.02 2.68 33.07
N ARG A 15 10.97 3.82 32.38
CA ARG A 15 9.69 4.40 31.96
C ARG A 15 9.09 3.44 30.93
N PRO A 16 7.88 2.92 31.17
CA PRO A 16 7.26 1.97 30.26
C PRO A 16 7.08 2.61 28.89
N GLN A 17 7.68 2.00 27.88
CA GLN A 17 7.64 2.45 26.49
C GLN A 17 6.80 1.47 25.66
N ALA A 18 5.79 2.00 24.97
CA ALA A 18 4.99 1.25 24.01
C ALA A 18 5.74 1.13 22.68
N VAL A 19 5.69 -0.04 22.06
CA VAL A 19 6.29 -0.33 20.76
C VAL A 19 5.26 -0.99 19.87
N LEU A 20 5.11 -0.47 18.65
CA LEU A 20 4.14 -0.90 17.66
C LEU A 20 4.84 -1.67 16.53
N SER A 21 4.30 -2.84 16.21
CA SER A 21 4.69 -3.68 15.08
C SER A 21 3.48 -4.04 14.21
N VAL A 22 3.74 -4.51 12.99
CA VAL A 22 2.71 -4.89 12.00
C VAL A 22 3.00 -6.29 11.50
N SER A 23 1.98 -7.13 11.42
CA SER A 23 2.10 -8.52 10.97
C SER A 23 0.94 -8.91 10.04
N PRO A 24 1.18 -9.65 8.93
CA PRO A 24 2.49 -10.15 8.49
C PRO A 24 3.33 -9.12 7.72
N GLN A 25 2.67 -8.13 7.10
CA GLN A 25 3.32 -7.15 6.23
C GLN A 25 2.63 -5.79 6.29
N LYS A 26 3.37 -4.74 5.90
CA LYS A 26 2.89 -3.35 5.89
C LYS A 26 2.22 -2.93 4.57
N TRP A 27 2.46 -3.70 3.52
CA TRP A 27 1.97 -3.46 2.16
C TRP A 27 0.93 -4.52 1.83
N LEU A 28 -0.33 -4.11 1.80
CA LEU A 28 -1.49 -5.01 1.69
C LEU A 28 -2.16 -4.78 0.34
N THR A 29 -2.83 -5.80 -0.15
CA THR A 29 -3.85 -5.69 -1.19
C THR A 29 -5.23 -5.65 -0.54
N GLU A 30 -6.22 -5.05 -1.20
CA GLU A 30 -7.60 -5.07 -0.68
C GLU A 30 -8.07 -6.50 -0.41
N GLY A 31 -8.63 -6.71 0.78
CA GLY A 31 -9.04 -8.03 1.28
C GLY A 31 -7.99 -8.74 2.12
N ASP A 32 -6.72 -8.32 2.11
CA ASP A 32 -5.68 -8.95 2.94
C ASP A 32 -5.94 -8.70 4.44
N PRO A 33 -5.69 -9.69 5.31
CA PRO A 33 -5.74 -9.49 6.74
C PRO A 33 -4.44 -8.87 7.26
N VAL A 34 -4.55 -7.97 8.24
CA VAL A 34 -3.39 -7.40 8.95
C VAL A 34 -3.68 -7.23 10.43
N SER A 35 -2.65 -7.40 11.26
CA SER A 35 -2.71 -7.11 12.69
C SER A 35 -1.62 -6.11 13.07
N LEU A 36 -2.06 -5.05 13.77
CA LEU A 36 -1.21 -4.11 14.48
C LEU A 36 -1.03 -4.63 15.91
N ILE A 37 0.22 -4.73 16.37
CA ILE A 37 0.56 -5.34 17.67
C ILE A 37 1.34 -4.31 18.49
N CYS A 38 0.79 -3.95 19.64
CA CYS A 38 1.38 -3.01 20.57
C CYS A 38 1.84 -3.71 21.85
N GLU A 39 3.11 -3.54 22.20
CA GLU A 39 3.72 -4.14 23.38
C GLU A 39 4.33 -3.06 24.27
N VAL A 40 4.33 -3.26 25.59
CA VAL A 40 4.99 -2.36 26.54
C VAL A 40 6.19 -3.07 27.13
N TYR A 41 7.38 -2.55 26.87
CA TYR A 41 8.60 -3.03 27.52
C TYR A 41 8.63 -2.51 28.96
N SER A 42 8.18 -3.34 29.90
CA SER A 42 8.27 -3.11 31.35
C SER A 42 8.03 -4.41 32.12
N SER A 43 8.42 -4.46 33.39
CA SER A 43 8.08 -5.57 34.30
C SER A 43 6.60 -5.61 34.73
N SER A 44 5.79 -4.69 34.21
CA SER A 44 4.43 -4.41 34.64
C SER A 44 3.38 -5.01 33.69
N THR A 45 2.35 -5.65 34.25
CA THR A 45 1.21 -6.22 33.51
C THR A 45 -0.06 -5.39 33.74
N GLY A 46 -1.13 -5.71 32.99
CA GLY A 46 -2.45 -5.05 33.12
C GLY A 46 -2.59 -3.75 32.33
N TRP A 47 -1.89 -3.62 31.20
CA TRP A 47 -2.01 -2.48 30.29
C TRP A 47 -3.25 -2.61 29.41
N THR A 48 -3.94 -1.49 29.21
CA THR A 48 -4.99 -1.33 28.20
C THR A 48 -4.48 -0.42 27.09
N PHE A 49 -4.73 -0.77 25.84
CA PHE A 49 -4.20 -0.06 24.68
C PHE A 49 -5.25 0.80 23.97
N SER A 50 -4.83 1.99 23.54
CA SER A 50 -5.59 2.88 22.67
C SER A 50 -4.84 3.11 21.37
N TRP A 51 -5.59 3.20 20.27
CA TRP A 51 -5.07 3.21 18.90
C TRP A 51 -5.40 4.51 18.19
N TYR A 52 -4.40 5.08 17.53
CA TYR A 52 -4.48 6.39 16.90
C TYR A 52 -3.96 6.33 15.47
N THR A 53 -4.51 7.19 14.62
CA THR A 53 -3.94 7.54 13.31
C THR A 53 -3.36 8.94 13.34
N LEU A 54 -2.30 9.17 12.57
CA LEU A 54 -1.69 10.50 12.43
C LEU A 54 -2.31 11.23 11.25
N THR A 55 -2.71 12.49 11.49
CA THR A 55 -3.14 13.40 10.44
C THR A 55 -2.27 14.64 10.39
N ALA A 56 -1.99 15.12 9.17
CA ALA A 56 -1.21 16.32 8.95
C ALA A 56 -2.11 17.51 9.28
N SER A 57 -1.73 18.33 10.25
CA SER A 57 -2.39 19.60 10.51
C SER A 57 -1.59 20.75 9.90
N SER A 58 -2.28 21.85 9.56
CA SER A 58 -1.66 23.07 9.05
C SER A 58 -0.71 23.76 10.04
N GLU A 59 -0.71 23.35 11.32
CA GLU A 59 0.02 24.00 12.40
C GLU A 59 1.32 23.27 12.81
N SER A 60 1.92 22.48 11.92
CA SER A 60 3.21 21.80 12.13
C SER A 60 3.27 20.79 13.30
N SER A 61 2.11 20.40 13.86
CA SER A 61 2.02 19.32 14.84
C SER A 61 1.20 18.14 14.30
N ASN A 62 1.74 16.94 14.47
CA ASN A 62 1.01 15.69 14.26
C ASN A 62 -0.22 15.68 15.15
N HIS A 63 -1.41 15.65 14.54
CA HIS A 63 -2.63 15.41 15.29
C HIS A 63 -2.85 13.90 15.41
N TYR A 64 -2.94 13.41 16.64
CA TYR A 64 -3.26 12.01 16.93
C TYR A 64 -4.78 11.87 17.03
N GLN A 65 -5.39 11.25 16.02
CA GLN A 65 -6.82 11.01 16.00
C GLN A 65 -7.11 9.59 16.51
N LEU A 66 -7.91 9.48 17.58
CA LEU A 66 -8.32 8.19 18.14
C LEU A 66 -9.20 7.44 17.13
N LEU A 67 -8.91 6.16 16.91
CA LEU A 67 -9.76 5.32 16.07
C LEU A 67 -11.10 5.08 16.76
N SER A 68 -12.20 5.23 16.01
CA SER A 68 -13.57 5.06 16.53
C SER A 68 -13.81 3.68 17.13
N ASP A 69 -13.11 2.67 16.64
CA ASP A 69 -13.19 1.28 17.07
C ASP A 69 -11.93 0.81 17.82
N SER A 70 -11.17 1.76 18.41
CA SER A 70 -9.96 1.48 19.20
C SER A 70 -10.18 0.44 20.31
N SER A 71 -11.41 0.32 20.84
CA SER A 71 -11.76 -0.68 21.86
C SER A 71 -11.53 -2.11 21.42
N ARG A 72 -11.62 -2.40 20.11
CA ARG A 72 -11.33 -3.73 19.54
C ARG A 72 -9.90 -4.19 19.80
N GLY A 73 -8.97 -3.24 19.90
CA GLY A 73 -7.55 -3.50 20.11
C GLY A 73 -7.08 -3.27 21.55
N ALA A 74 -8.00 -3.15 22.51
CA ALA A 74 -7.66 -2.83 23.90
C ALA A 74 -6.71 -3.84 24.56
N GLY A 75 -6.69 -5.08 24.08
CA GLY A 75 -5.78 -6.15 24.52
C GLY A 75 -4.39 -6.15 23.89
N GLY A 76 -4.05 -5.14 23.09
CA GLY A 76 -2.71 -4.99 22.47
C GLY A 76 -2.64 -5.43 21.01
N ASN A 77 -3.64 -6.16 20.50
CA ASN A 77 -3.72 -6.55 19.09
C ASN A 77 -4.94 -5.92 18.42
N TYR A 78 -4.71 -5.11 17.39
CA TYR A 78 -5.76 -4.52 16.56
C TYR A 78 -5.76 -5.18 15.17
N THR A 79 -6.77 -6.01 14.89
CA THR A 79 -6.85 -6.81 13.67
C THR A 79 -7.86 -6.24 12.68
N VAL A 80 -7.41 -6.06 11.44
CA VAL A 80 -8.24 -5.74 10.28
C VAL A 80 -8.35 -7.01 9.44
N SER A 81 -9.52 -7.66 9.45
CA SER A 81 -9.71 -8.95 8.78
C SER A 81 -9.77 -8.85 7.25
N SER A 82 -10.20 -7.70 6.74
CA SER A 82 -10.30 -7.40 5.32
C SER A 82 -9.85 -5.96 5.11
N ALA A 83 -8.62 -5.78 4.66
CA ALA A 83 -8.07 -4.46 4.37
C ALA A 83 -8.86 -3.77 3.25
N ALA A 84 -9.00 -2.45 3.37
CA ALA A 84 -9.69 -1.58 2.43
C ALA A 84 -8.91 -0.26 2.34
N LEU A 85 -9.08 0.51 1.25
CA LEU A 85 -8.28 1.72 1.02
C LEU A 85 -8.31 2.72 2.20
N ASN A 86 -9.44 2.84 2.90
CA ASN A 86 -9.61 3.73 4.06
C ASN A 86 -8.81 3.31 5.30
N HIS A 87 -8.28 2.08 5.35
CA HIS A 87 -7.38 1.61 6.40
C HIS A 87 -5.91 2.03 6.14
N THR A 88 -5.66 2.75 5.06
CA THR A 88 -4.33 3.27 4.74
C THR A 88 -3.99 4.47 5.61
N GLY A 89 -2.87 4.42 6.34
CA GLY A 89 -2.45 5.51 7.20
C GLY A 89 -1.21 5.21 8.04
N VAL A 90 -0.86 6.15 8.92
CA VAL A 90 0.25 6.01 9.87
C VAL A 90 -0.34 5.80 11.27
N TYR A 91 -0.08 4.63 11.83
CA TYR A 91 -0.66 4.18 13.09
C TYR A 91 0.32 4.35 14.26
N VAL A 92 -0.25 4.63 15.43
CA VAL A 92 0.44 4.72 16.71
C VAL A 92 -0.45 4.13 17.80
N CYS A 93 0.15 3.51 18.81
CA CYS A 93 -0.55 3.05 20.00
C CYS A 93 -0.08 3.78 21.26
N ARG A 94 -0.93 3.77 22.29
CA ARG A 94 -0.62 4.25 23.64
C ARG A 94 -1.21 3.30 24.67
N ALA A 95 -0.46 3.00 25.72
CA ALA A 95 -0.92 2.14 26.80
C ALA A 95 -1.28 2.97 28.05
N GLU A 96 -2.30 2.52 28.78
CA GLU A 96 -2.74 3.09 30.05
C GLU A 96 -3.03 2.02 31.10
N ARG A 97 -2.84 2.36 32.38
CA ARG A 97 -3.06 1.47 33.52
C ARG A 97 -3.40 2.24 34.80
N GLY A 98 -4.18 1.62 35.68
CA GLY A 98 -4.42 2.07 37.05
C GLY A 98 -5.49 3.16 37.17
N ASN A 99 -5.77 3.57 38.41
CA ASN A 99 -6.70 4.65 38.73
C ASN A 99 -6.07 5.55 39.83
N PRO A 100 -5.62 6.78 39.52
CA PRO A 100 -5.73 7.49 38.24
C PRO A 100 -4.88 6.87 37.12
N ALA A 101 -5.31 7.06 35.87
CA ALA A 101 -4.70 6.41 34.71
C ALA A 101 -3.27 6.92 34.46
N TYR A 102 -2.30 6.03 34.68
CA TYR A 102 -0.91 6.22 34.27
C TYR A 102 -0.77 5.83 32.79
N LYS A 103 -0.26 6.75 31.97
CA LYS A 103 -0.18 6.58 30.51
C LYS A 103 1.27 6.55 30.04
N THR A 104 1.58 5.68 29.10
CA THR A 104 2.88 5.68 28.41
C THR A 104 2.99 6.88 27.47
N THR A 105 4.19 7.13 26.97
CA THR A 105 4.37 7.89 25.73
C THR A 105 3.74 7.13 24.56
N TYR A 106 3.46 7.83 23.47
CA TYR A 106 3.07 7.20 22.20
C TYR A 106 4.19 6.28 21.70
N SER A 107 3.79 5.21 21.01
CA SER A 107 4.73 4.26 20.40
C SER A 107 5.48 4.87 19.22
N ASN A 108 6.44 4.11 18.67
CA ASN A 108 6.88 4.36 17.30
C ASN A 108 5.69 4.30 16.34
N THR A 109 5.83 4.98 15.22
CA THR A 109 4.85 5.00 14.13
C THR A 109 5.02 3.77 13.25
N GLN A 110 3.91 3.29 12.70
CA GLN A 110 3.94 2.27 11.65
C GLN A 110 3.02 2.67 10.50
N PRO A 111 3.56 2.83 9.28
CA PRO A 111 2.75 3.04 8.11
C PRO A 111 2.12 1.71 7.64
N VAL A 112 0.81 1.72 7.38
CA VAL A 112 0.06 0.61 6.78
C VAL A 112 -0.59 1.10 5.50
N TRP A 113 -0.43 0.32 4.44
CA TRP A 113 -0.88 0.71 3.10
C TRP A 113 -1.68 -0.41 2.45
N VAL A 114 -2.85 -0.07 1.94
CA VAL A 114 -3.71 -0.99 1.20
C VAL A 114 -3.75 -0.56 -0.25
N THR A 115 -3.45 -1.47 -1.16
CA THR A 115 -3.44 -1.24 -2.60
C THR A 115 -4.65 -1.89 -3.25
N GLY A 116 -5.37 -1.11 -4.07
CA GLY A 116 -6.46 -1.62 -4.91
C GLY A 116 -5.92 -2.36 -6.13
N VAL A 117 -6.79 -3.12 -6.81
CA VAL A 117 -6.46 -3.97 -7.97
C VAL A 117 -5.94 -3.16 -9.17
N SER A 118 -6.26 -1.86 -9.23
CA SER A 118 -5.67 -0.90 -10.16
C SER A 118 -5.74 0.50 -9.53
N PRO A 119 -4.63 1.05 -9.00
CA PRO A 119 -4.66 2.41 -8.50
C PRO A 119 -4.95 3.37 -9.66
N PRO A 120 -5.92 4.30 -9.53
CA PRO A 120 -6.24 5.27 -10.58
C PRO A 120 -5.11 6.29 -10.81
N VAL A 121 -4.17 6.39 -9.87
CA VAL A 121 -3.09 7.38 -9.83
C VAL A 121 -1.74 6.72 -9.62
N SER A 122 -0.72 7.30 -10.24
CA SER A 122 0.67 6.95 -9.96
C SER A 122 1.50 8.13 -9.49
N LEU A 123 2.27 7.88 -8.43
CA LEU A 123 3.34 8.79 -8.02
C LEU A 123 4.51 8.58 -8.97
N ILE A 124 4.81 9.60 -9.74
CA ILE A 124 5.95 9.68 -10.64
C ILE A 124 7.08 10.37 -9.90
N ILE A 125 8.26 9.77 -9.99
CA ILE A 125 9.47 10.27 -9.36
C ILE A 125 10.47 10.56 -10.47
N SER A 126 11.04 11.76 -10.45
CA SER A 126 12.09 12.16 -11.37
C SER A 126 13.31 12.64 -10.59
N PRO A 127 14.46 11.97 -10.70
CA PRO A 127 14.72 10.77 -11.52
C PRO A 127 14.02 9.50 -11.01
N SER A 128 13.63 8.59 -11.92
CA SER A 128 12.82 7.38 -11.61
C SER A 128 13.62 6.28 -10.90
N ARG A 129 13.89 6.49 -9.62
CA ARG A 129 14.58 5.56 -8.72
C ARG A 129 14.09 5.72 -7.28
N THR A 130 14.29 4.71 -6.44
CA THR A 130 13.89 4.75 -5.01
C THR A 130 14.96 5.37 -4.12
N GLN A 131 16.21 5.39 -4.56
CA GLN A 131 17.34 5.93 -3.79
C GLN A 131 17.92 7.16 -4.49
N HIS A 132 18.22 8.19 -3.72
CA HIS A 132 18.76 9.45 -4.23
C HIS A 132 19.98 9.88 -3.43
N PHE A 133 20.86 10.63 -4.08
CA PHE A 133 21.97 11.27 -3.38
C PHE A 133 21.46 12.43 -2.52
N THR A 134 22.27 12.86 -1.57
CA THR A 134 22.11 14.18 -0.94
C THR A 134 22.49 15.29 -1.91
N PHE A 135 21.94 16.50 -1.70
CA PHE A 135 22.21 17.71 -2.46
C PHE A 135 21.90 17.60 -3.96
N VAL A 136 20.85 16.85 -4.31
CA VAL A 136 20.32 16.80 -5.68
C VAL A 136 18.84 17.19 -5.69
N SER A 137 18.33 17.61 -6.84
CA SER A 137 16.91 17.88 -7.00
C SER A 137 16.12 16.58 -7.16
N LEU A 138 14.90 16.58 -6.63
CA LEU A 138 13.94 15.49 -6.73
C LEU A 138 12.56 16.07 -7.05
N SER A 139 11.92 15.58 -8.10
CA SER A 139 10.56 15.95 -8.47
C SER A 139 9.61 14.78 -8.25
N LEU A 140 8.47 15.05 -7.63
CA LEU A 140 7.42 14.10 -7.28
C LEU A 140 6.11 14.62 -7.86
N SER A 141 5.45 13.87 -8.71
CA SER A 141 4.16 14.29 -9.28
C SER A 141 3.14 13.18 -9.23
N CYS A 142 1.89 13.55 -8.95
CA CYS A 142 0.76 12.64 -9.05
C CYS A 142 0.19 12.74 -10.47
N GLU A 143 0.27 11.66 -11.24
CA GLU A 143 -0.37 11.54 -12.54
C GLU A 143 -1.65 10.72 -12.41
N ASP A 144 -2.75 11.31 -12.88
CA ASP A 144 -4.08 10.73 -12.95
C ASP A 144 -4.43 10.48 -14.42
N GLN A 145 -5.17 9.41 -14.70
CA GLN A 145 -5.75 9.16 -16.02
C GLN A 145 -6.89 10.14 -16.36
N ILE A 146 -7.46 10.83 -15.36
CA ILE A 146 -8.72 11.59 -15.54
C ILE A 146 -8.63 13.07 -15.10
N ASN A 147 -7.98 13.45 -13.98
CA ASN A 147 -7.85 14.86 -13.54
C ASN A 147 -6.64 15.14 -12.60
N SER A 148 -5.54 15.68 -13.13
CA SER A 148 -4.30 15.94 -12.37
C SER A 148 -4.37 17.05 -11.31
N ASP A 149 -5.34 17.98 -11.37
CA ASP A 149 -5.33 19.22 -10.56
C ASP A 149 -5.82 19.06 -9.11
N ARG A 150 -6.25 17.87 -8.70
CA ARG A 150 -6.85 17.63 -7.37
C ARG A 150 -6.03 16.75 -6.44
N TRP A 151 -4.81 16.41 -6.83
CA TRP A 151 -3.94 15.51 -6.09
C TRP A 151 -2.88 16.28 -5.30
N ARG A 152 -2.64 15.87 -4.06
CA ARG A 152 -1.60 16.45 -3.19
C ARG A 152 -0.55 15.41 -2.88
N VAL A 153 0.72 15.77 -3.08
CA VAL A 153 1.84 14.94 -2.64
C VAL A 153 2.01 15.12 -1.13
N LYS A 154 1.97 14.01 -0.40
CA LYS A 154 2.25 13.97 1.04
C LYS A 154 3.45 13.08 1.32
N ARG A 155 4.11 13.36 2.44
CA ARG A 155 5.24 12.56 2.90
C ARG A 155 5.19 12.30 4.39
N TYR A 156 5.82 11.21 4.79
CA TYR A 156 6.14 10.89 6.16
C TYR A 156 7.62 10.52 6.25
N THR A 157 8.39 11.25 7.06
CA THR A 157 9.84 10.99 7.27
C THR A 157 10.11 10.60 8.73
N GLU A 158 11.28 10.05 9.01
CA GLU A 158 11.65 9.69 10.40
C GLU A 158 12.07 10.91 11.24
N SER A 159 12.61 11.94 10.58
CA SER A 159 13.13 13.16 11.21
C SER A 159 12.10 14.27 11.35
N GLU A 160 11.11 14.32 10.46
CA GLU A 160 10.06 15.33 10.42
C GLU A 160 8.70 14.65 10.26
N GLN A 161 7.71 15.26 10.91
CA GLN A 161 6.35 14.76 11.06
C GLN A 161 5.59 14.69 9.73
N LEU A 162 4.36 14.18 9.73
CA LEU A 162 3.56 14.02 8.51
C LEU A 162 3.33 15.38 7.82
N GLU A 163 3.74 15.52 6.55
CA GLU A 163 3.81 16.81 5.86
C GLU A 163 3.11 16.80 4.50
N ASP A 164 2.51 17.95 4.16
CA ASP A 164 1.91 18.25 2.86
C ASP A 164 2.84 19.17 2.06
N CYS A 165 3.08 18.86 0.79
CA CYS A 165 3.93 19.69 -0.07
C CYS A 165 3.39 21.12 -0.23
N SER A 166 2.06 21.29 -0.21
CA SER A 166 1.42 22.61 -0.41
C SER A 166 1.66 23.60 0.72
N SER A 167 1.87 23.11 1.94
CA SER A 167 1.92 23.95 3.14
C SER A 167 3.32 24.03 3.76
N SER A 168 4.35 23.53 3.09
CA SER A 168 5.64 23.22 3.72
C SER A 168 6.83 23.88 3.03
N VAL A 169 7.88 24.17 3.82
CA VAL A 169 9.09 24.87 3.36
C VAL A 169 10.08 23.93 2.64
N TRP A 170 9.93 22.61 2.80
CA TRP A 170 10.89 21.63 2.29
C TRP A 170 10.82 21.40 0.78
N ALA A 171 9.75 21.83 0.11
CA ALA A 171 9.59 21.73 -1.33
C ALA A 171 8.79 22.89 -1.92
N SER A 172 8.94 23.09 -3.23
CA SER A 172 8.10 24.01 -4.00
C SER A 172 7.05 23.23 -4.79
N GLN A 173 5.78 23.63 -4.67
CA GLN A 173 4.70 23.02 -5.44
C GLN A 173 4.40 23.81 -6.73
N THR A 174 4.19 23.11 -7.83
CA THR A 174 3.67 23.66 -9.10
C THR A 174 2.67 22.66 -9.68
N GLY A 175 1.37 22.98 -9.60
CA GLY A 175 0.31 22.02 -9.92
C GLY A 175 0.35 20.79 -9.00
N SER A 176 0.28 19.59 -9.56
CA SER A 176 0.43 18.32 -8.82
C SER A 176 1.89 17.93 -8.56
N THR A 177 2.86 18.75 -9.00
CA THR A 177 4.29 18.46 -8.88
C THR A 177 4.87 19.14 -7.65
N CYS A 178 5.54 18.36 -6.82
CA CYS A 178 6.30 18.76 -5.66
C CYS A 178 7.80 18.62 -5.95
N THR A 179 8.54 19.73 -5.89
CA THR A 179 9.98 19.73 -6.18
C THR A 179 10.79 20.02 -4.92
N ILE A 180 11.62 19.07 -4.54
CA ILE A 180 12.67 19.25 -3.53
C ILE A 180 13.91 19.77 -4.28
N SER A 181 14.33 20.99 -3.97
CA SER A 181 15.47 21.63 -4.64
C SER A 181 16.81 20.96 -4.30
N SER A 182 16.95 20.52 -3.05
CA SER A 182 18.17 19.91 -2.52
C SER A 182 17.83 18.88 -1.45
N THR A 183 17.99 17.61 -1.77
CA THR A 183 17.72 16.49 -0.86
C THR A 183 18.72 16.43 0.30
N ILE A 184 18.23 16.10 1.48
CA ILE A 184 19.04 15.77 2.67
C ILE A 184 18.55 14.46 3.27
N THR A 185 19.34 13.83 4.14
CA THR A 185 19.01 12.50 4.69
C THR A 185 17.68 12.46 5.44
N SER A 186 17.26 13.59 6.03
CA SER A 186 15.95 13.76 6.66
C SER A 186 14.77 13.67 5.68
N ASN A 187 15.00 13.77 4.37
CA ASN A 187 13.96 13.54 3.37
C ASN A 187 13.72 12.04 3.11
N THR A 188 14.44 11.14 3.78
CA THR A 188 14.17 9.70 3.72
C THR A 188 12.81 9.41 4.36
N GLY A 189 11.95 8.73 3.62
CA GLY A 189 10.59 8.49 4.07
C GLY A 189 9.66 7.93 3.01
N VAL A 190 8.39 7.83 3.36
CA VAL A 190 7.33 7.35 2.47
C VAL A 190 6.61 8.56 1.87
N TYR A 191 6.40 8.52 0.56
CA TYR A 191 5.74 9.57 -0.22
C TYR A 191 4.54 8.98 -0.96
N TRP A 192 3.43 9.71 -1.07
CA TRP A 192 2.23 9.22 -1.72
C TRP A 192 1.37 10.36 -2.26
N CYS A 193 0.38 10.01 -3.07
CA CYS A 193 -0.64 10.91 -3.58
C CYS A 193 -1.89 10.84 -2.70
N GLN A 194 -2.42 11.98 -2.28
CA GLN A 194 -3.69 12.07 -1.56
C GLN A 194 -4.75 12.77 -2.42
N SER A 195 -5.95 12.20 -2.47
CA SER A 195 -7.12 12.80 -3.11
C SER A 195 -7.77 13.89 -2.24
N GLU A 196 -8.65 14.68 -2.84
CA GLU A 196 -9.49 15.64 -2.10
C GLU A 196 -10.39 14.97 -1.04
N SER A 197 -10.81 13.72 -1.27
CA SER A 197 -11.57 12.90 -0.31
C SER A 197 -10.72 12.38 0.87
N GLY A 198 -9.39 12.60 0.85
CA GLY A 198 -8.46 12.14 1.89
C GLY A 198 -7.94 10.73 1.70
N GLU A 199 -8.26 10.07 0.58
CA GLU A 199 -7.76 8.73 0.26
C GLU A 199 -6.31 8.81 -0.23
N ASN A 200 -5.48 7.85 0.19
CA ASN A 200 -4.07 7.83 -0.13
C ASN A 200 -3.76 6.74 -1.18
N TYR A 201 -2.94 7.08 -2.17
CA TYR A 201 -2.65 6.25 -3.34
C TYR A 201 -1.15 6.22 -3.66
N HIS A 202 -0.72 5.08 -4.19
CA HIS A 202 0.61 4.81 -4.74
C HIS A 202 1.79 5.26 -3.84
N PRO A 203 1.90 4.71 -2.63
CA PRO A 203 3.00 5.00 -1.72
C PRO A 203 4.34 4.45 -2.24
N VAL A 204 5.39 5.26 -2.11
CA VAL A 204 6.77 4.90 -2.47
C VAL A 204 7.70 5.24 -1.32
N ASN A 205 8.61 4.32 -1.00
CA ASN A 205 9.68 4.59 -0.05
C ASN A 205 10.89 5.19 -0.76
N ILE A 206 11.28 6.40 -0.38
CA ILE A 206 12.43 7.13 -0.92
C ILE A 206 13.53 7.16 0.13
N THR A 207 14.73 6.75 -0.26
CA THR A 207 15.91 6.79 0.61
C THR A 207 16.93 7.80 0.10
N VAL A 208 17.33 8.76 0.93
CA VAL A 208 18.37 9.72 0.61
C VAL A 208 19.69 9.33 1.28
N HIS A 209 20.75 9.18 0.51
CA HIS A 209 22.05 8.70 1.00
C HIS A 209 23.24 9.49 0.41
N PHE A 210 24.41 9.46 1.06
CA PHE A 210 25.53 10.34 0.69
C PHE A 210 26.34 9.84 -0.51
N PHE A 211 26.70 8.55 -0.55
CA PHE A 211 27.81 8.08 -1.39
C PHE A 211 27.40 7.06 -2.44
N VAL A 212 26.92 5.89 -2.01
CA VAL A 212 26.58 4.76 -2.89
C VAL A 212 25.09 4.52 -2.81
N ILE A 213 24.42 4.47 -3.97
CA ILE A 213 22.99 4.16 -4.05
C ILE A 213 22.76 3.04 -5.07
N LEU A 214 21.66 2.32 -4.86
CA LEU A 214 21.13 1.37 -5.82
C LEU A 214 20.07 2.07 -6.67
N GLU A 215 20.30 2.12 -7.98
CA GLU A 215 19.26 2.47 -8.95
C GLU A 215 18.32 1.26 -9.09
N SER A 216 17.23 1.28 -8.32
CA SER A 216 16.15 0.30 -8.39
C SER A 216 14.86 0.94 -8.92
N PRO A 217 13.97 0.17 -9.57
CA PRO A 217 12.70 0.68 -10.03
C PRO A 217 11.85 1.16 -8.85
N VAL A 218 11.04 2.19 -9.11
CA VAL A 218 10.07 2.75 -8.15
C VAL A 218 8.83 1.86 -8.04
N HIS A 219 8.40 1.28 -9.17
CA HIS A 219 7.17 0.51 -9.28
C HIS A 219 7.47 -1.00 -9.29
N PRO A 220 6.48 -1.85 -8.91
CA PRO A 220 6.63 -3.30 -9.03
C PRO A 220 6.94 -3.73 -10.47
N VAL A 221 7.83 -4.70 -10.62
CA VAL A 221 8.24 -5.23 -11.93
C VAL A 221 7.29 -6.36 -12.33
N THR A 222 6.83 -6.39 -13.57
CA THR A 222 5.96 -7.47 -14.06
C THR A 222 6.77 -8.75 -14.30
N GLU A 223 6.20 -9.92 -14.02
CA GLU A 223 6.80 -11.17 -14.46
C GLU A 223 6.97 -11.21 -15.98
N GLY A 224 8.10 -11.73 -16.45
CA GLY A 224 8.49 -11.75 -17.85
C GLY A 224 9.29 -10.52 -18.31
N ASP A 225 9.15 -9.37 -17.63
CA ASP A 225 9.89 -8.15 -17.96
C ASP A 225 11.37 -8.27 -17.55
N SER A 226 12.20 -7.37 -18.09
CA SER A 226 13.60 -7.24 -17.71
C SER A 226 13.77 -6.23 -16.58
N LEU A 227 14.56 -6.59 -15.56
CA LEU A 227 14.98 -5.71 -14.48
C LEU A 227 16.47 -5.38 -14.62
N THR A 228 16.81 -4.10 -14.65
CA THR A 228 18.18 -3.62 -14.62
C THR A 228 18.45 -2.88 -13.32
N LEU A 229 19.50 -3.27 -12.60
CA LEU A 229 19.98 -2.61 -11.40
C LEU A 229 21.37 -2.04 -11.64
N ARG A 230 21.60 -0.81 -11.17
CA ARG A 230 22.90 -0.14 -11.28
C ARG A 230 23.35 0.37 -9.92
N CYS A 231 24.63 0.22 -9.64
CA CYS A 231 25.24 0.78 -8.45
C CYS A 231 25.82 2.15 -8.83
N LEU A 232 25.35 3.21 -8.19
CA LEU A 232 25.77 4.57 -8.53
C LEU A 232 26.65 5.15 -7.42
N TYR A 233 27.66 5.94 -7.80
CA TYR A 233 28.51 6.66 -6.86
C TYR A 233 28.53 8.16 -7.15
N LYS A 234 28.24 8.96 -6.12
CA LYS A 234 28.05 10.42 -6.24
C LYS A 234 29.21 11.16 -6.91
N HIS A 235 30.44 10.77 -6.60
CA HIS A 235 31.65 11.45 -7.09
C HIS A 235 32.28 10.78 -8.32
N SER A 236 31.52 9.99 -9.08
CA SER A 236 32.01 9.31 -10.28
C SER A 236 31.65 10.08 -11.56
N THR A 237 32.60 10.22 -12.48
CA THR A 237 32.36 10.77 -13.83
C THR A 237 31.54 9.81 -14.70
N THR A 238 31.81 8.51 -14.60
CA THR A 238 30.91 7.45 -15.06
C THR A 238 30.01 7.06 -13.90
N GLN A 239 28.74 7.46 -13.90
CA GLN A 239 27.85 7.25 -12.73
C GLN A 239 27.77 5.78 -12.28
N ASN A 240 28.03 4.82 -13.19
CA ASN A 240 28.04 3.39 -12.92
C ASN A 240 29.34 2.95 -12.22
N LEU A 241 29.19 2.42 -11.02
CA LEU A 241 30.26 1.84 -10.22
C LEU A 241 30.32 0.33 -10.43
N ARG A 242 31.51 -0.21 -10.67
CA ARG A 242 31.73 -1.67 -10.68
C ARG A 242 31.65 -2.21 -9.26
N ALA A 243 30.57 -2.91 -8.93
CA ALA A 243 30.27 -3.31 -7.55
C ALA A 243 29.77 -4.76 -7.46
N ASN A 244 29.60 -5.23 -6.24
CA ASN A 244 29.02 -6.54 -5.92
C ASN A 244 27.55 -6.34 -5.57
N PHE A 245 26.65 -7.12 -6.16
CA PHE A 245 25.22 -7.09 -5.91
C PHE A 245 24.81 -8.21 -4.98
N TYR A 246 23.87 -7.93 -4.08
CA TYR A 246 23.35 -8.86 -3.09
C TYR A 246 21.83 -8.87 -3.11
N LYS A 247 21.23 -10.04 -2.89
CA LYS A 247 19.79 -10.26 -2.65
C LYS A 247 19.63 -11.00 -1.34
N ASP A 248 18.84 -10.45 -0.42
CA ASP A 248 18.52 -11.06 0.89
C ASP A 248 19.79 -11.49 1.67
N GLY A 249 20.87 -10.71 1.53
CA GLY A 249 22.17 -10.97 2.15
C GLY A 249 23.11 -11.90 1.37
N SER A 250 22.63 -12.56 0.31
CA SER A 250 23.43 -13.45 -0.53
C SER A 250 24.02 -12.71 -1.73
N LEU A 251 25.29 -12.97 -2.05
CA LEU A 251 25.95 -12.41 -3.24
C LEU A 251 25.35 -13.05 -4.51
N ILE A 252 24.81 -12.23 -5.39
CA ILE A 252 24.18 -12.69 -6.65
C ILE A 252 25.02 -12.34 -7.89
N GLN A 253 25.82 -11.27 -7.83
CA GLN A 253 26.70 -10.88 -8.92
C GLN A 253 27.93 -10.13 -8.38
N ASN A 254 29.11 -10.39 -8.95
CA ASN A 254 30.38 -9.90 -8.44
C ASN A 254 31.10 -9.01 -9.46
N GLN A 255 31.59 -7.85 -9.04
CA GLN A 255 32.39 -6.92 -9.84
C GLN A 255 31.76 -6.61 -11.22
N THR A 256 30.52 -6.11 -11.24
CA THR A 256 29.85 -5.66 -12.46
C THR A 256 29.30 -4.24 -12.34
N THR A 257 29.15 -3.55 -13.46
CA THR A 257 28.59 -2.19 -13.52
C THR A 257 27.07 -2.18 -13.45
N GLU A 258 26.45 -3.19 -14.04
CA GLU A 258 25.01 -3.41 -14.00
C GLU A 258 24.70 -4.89 -13.78
N MET A 259 23.54 -5.14 -13.20
CA MET A 259 22.93 -6.45 -13.06
C MET A 259 21.63 -6.44 -13.85
N ILE A 260 21.45 -7.42 -14.72
CA ILE A 260 20.28 -7.55 -15.56
C ILE A 260 19.64 -8.91 -15.31
N ILE A 261 18.38 -8.90 -14.92
CA ILE A 261 17.51 -10.09 -14.89
C ILE A 261 16.63 -9.99 -16.11
N SER A 262 16.89 -10.82 -17.13
CA SER A 262 16.20 -10.72 -18.42
C SER A 262 14.73 -11.15 -18.37
N THR A 263 14.40 -12.04 -17.45
CA THR A 263 13.06 -12.64 -17.32
C THR A 263 12.71 -12.73 -15.84
N VAL A 264 12.05 -11.68 -15.34
CA VAL A 264 11.65 -11.60 -13.94
C VAL A 264 10.57 -12.63 -13.62
N SER A 265 10.61 -13.16 -12.41
CA SER A 265 9.68 -14.15 -11.85
C SER A 265 9.52 -13.88 -10.36
N LYS A 266 8.48 -14.43 -9.72
CA LYS A 266 8.22 -14.19 -8.29
C LYS A 266 9.41 -14.48 -7.36
N SER A 267 10.31 -15.41 -7.70
CA SER A 267 11.52 -15.70 -6.91
C SER A 267 12.53 -14.55 -6.86
N HIS A 268 12.43 -13.61 -7.80
CA HIS A 268 13.27 -12.41 -7.85
C HIS A 268 12.78 -11.30 -6.89
N GLU A 269 11.63 -11.45 -6.23
CA GLU A 269 11.20 -10.54 -5.18
C GLU A 269 12.12 -10.64 -3.95
N GLY A 270 12.48 -9.50 -3.35
CA GLY A 270 13.35 -9.47 -2.16
C GLY A 270 14.07 -8.14 -1.93
N PHE A 271 14.98 -8.13 -0.95
CA PHE A 271 15.83 -6.98 -0.62
C PHE A 271 17.14 -6.99 -1.39
N TYR A 272 17.37 -5.97 -2.21
CA TYR A 272 18.57 -5.78 -3.01
C TYR A 272 19.44 -4.64 -2.49
N TYR A 273 20.77 -4.80 -2.57
CA TYR A 273 21.74 -3.74 -2.32
C TYR A 273 23.03 -4.02 -3.08
N CYS A 274 23.83 -2.98 -3.32
CA CYS A 274 25.16 -3.10 -3.91
C CYS A 274 26.25 -2.67 -2.92
N LYS A 275 27.44 -3.26 -3.04
CA LYS A 275 28.59 -2.96 -2.20
C LYS A 275 29.87 -2.88 -3.02
N HIS A 276 30.61 -1.80 -2.82
CA HIS A 276 31.94 -1.62 -3.36
C HIS A 276 32.98 -1.82 -2.25
N PRO A 277 34.10 -2.53 -2.51
CA PRO A 277 35.11 -2.81 -1.48
C PRO A 277 35.63 -1.56 -0.75
N GLU A 278 35.86 -0.48 -1.50
CA GLU A 278 36.46 0.75 -0.95
C GLU A 278 35.48 1.90 -0.74
N ARG A 279 34.31 1.88 -1.39
CA ARG A 279 33.39 3.05 -1.46
C ARG A 279 32.16 2.90 -0.57
N GLY A 280 31.96 1.73 0.04
CA GLY A 280 30.84 1.44 0.93
C GLY A 280 29.71 0.66 0.26
N GLU A 281 28.59 0.58 0.96
CA GLU A 281 27.39 -0.15 0.55
C GLU A 281 26.19 0.78 0.39
N SER A 282 25.29 0.45 -0.53
CA SER A 282 24.02 1.15 -0.68
C SER A 282 23.04 0.74 0.42
N PRO A 283 22.05 1.60 0.74
CA PRO A 283 20.84 1.15 1.43
C PRO A 283 20.18 -0.03 0.72
N LYS A 284 19.40 -0.81 1.48
CA LYS A 284 18.60 -1.94 0.96
C LYS A 284 17.31 -1.42 0.32
N SER A 285 16.98 -1.91 -0.86
CA SER A 285 15.74 -1.62 -1.58
C SER A 285 14.90 -2.89 -1.74
N TRP A 286 13.61 -2.83 -1.44
CA TRP A 286 12.69 -3.94 -1.71
C TRP A 286 12.21 -3.88 -3.15
N ILE A 287 12.41 -4.95 -3.91
CA ILE A 287 11.90 -5.09 -5.27
C ILE A 287 10.70 -6.03 -5.24
N SER A 288 9.53 -5.51 -5.58
CA SER A 288 8.28 -6.27 -5.68
C SER A 288 8.08 -6.79 -7.09
N VAL A 289 7.60 -8.03 -7.20
CA VAL A 289 7.27 -8.65 -8.49
C VAL A 289 5.75 -8.86 -8.57
N LYS A 290 5.15 -8.23 -9.59
CA LYS A 290 3.74 -8.39 -9.92
C LYS A 290 3.60 -9.54 -10.91
N GLY A 291 2.87 -10.58 -10.50
CA GLY A 291 2.49 -11.67 -11.40
C GLY A 291 1.73 -11.13 -12.61
N VAL A 292 1.94 -11.73 -13.77
CA VAL A 292 1.02 -11.52 -14.89
C VAL A 292 -0.29 -12.14 -14.45
N SER A 293 -1.22 -11.31 -13.95
CA SER A 293 -2.58 -11.75 -13.87
C SER A 293 -3.00 -12.00 -15.32
N ASN A 294 -3.23 -13.25 -15.68
CA ASN A 294 -4.04 -13.61 -16.84
C ASN A 294 -5.52 -13.18 -16.62
N LYS A 295 -5.74 -12.01 -16.01
CA LYS A 295 -6.99 -11.26 -16.01
C LYS A 295 -6.92 -10.22 -17.11
N CYS A 296 -6.75 -10.73 -18.33
CA CYS A 296 -7.45 -10.20 -19.47
C CYS A 296 -8.24 -11.36 -20.12
N CYS A 297 -9.29 -11.79 -19.43
CA CYS A 297 -10.53 -12.24 -20.06
C CYS A 297 -11.66 -11.34 -19.58
N CYS A 298 -11.51 -10.04 -19.80
CA CYS A 298 -12.62 -9.11 -19.87
C CYS A 298 -12.28 -7.93 -20.81
N ILE A 299 -11.71 -8.25 -21.97
CA ILE A 299 -12.08 -7.51 -23.19
C ILE A 299 -13.17 -8.36 -23.84
N SER A 300 -14.39 -7.88 -23.73
CA SER A 300 -15.51 -8.10 -24.64
C SER A 300 -15.35 -9.26 -25.64
N SER A 301 -15.52 -10.50 -25.20
CA SER A 301 -16.26 -11.43 -26.04
C SER A 301 -17.72 -11.19 -25.73
N HIS A 302 -18.30 -10.27 -26.50
CA HIS A 302 -19.72 -10.29 -26.75
C HIS A 302 -20.02 -11.67 -27.37
N SER A 303 -20.18 -12.69 -26.53
CA SER A 303 -20.87 -13.92 -26.91
C SER A 303 -22.36 -13.62 -26.86
N GLU A 304 -22.81 -12.76 -27.79
CA GLU A 304 -24.18 -12.84 -28.25
C GLU A 304 -24.35 -14.21 -28.88
N SER A 305 -24.91 -15.16 -28.14
CA SER A 305 -25.72 -16.30 -28.61
C SER A 305 -25.73 -17.48 -27.64
N GLN A 306 -25.88 -17.23 -26.34
CA GLN A 306 -26.52 -18.21 -25.45
C GLN A 306 -27.58 -17.49 -24.60
N ILE A 307 -28.48 -16.78 -25.28
CA ILE A 307 -29.84 -16.62 -24.75
C ILE A 307 -30.34 -18.05 -24.55
N SER A 308 -30.28 -18.48 -23.29
CA SER A 308 -30.72 -19.76 -22.77
C SER A 308 -31.75 -20.43 -23.67
N VAL A 309 -31.28 -21.39 -24.48
CA VAL A 309 -32.14 -22.32 -25.23
C VAL A 309 -33.15 -22.97 -24.28
N LEU A 310 -32.79 -23.10 -22.99
CA LEU A 310 -33.65 -23.56 -21.92
C LEU A 310 -34.79 -22.57 -21.58
N ARG A 311 -34.56 -21.25 -21.61
CA ARG A 311 -35.63 -20.24 -21.44
C ARG A 311 -36.54 -20.13 -22.66
N THR A 312 -36.01 -20.26 -23.89
CA THR A 312 -36.84 -20.28 -25.10
C THR A 312 -37.63 -21.58 -25.23
N LEU A 313 -37.05 -22.74 -24.91
CA LEU A 313 -37.79 -24.01 -24.82
C LEU A 313 -38.84 -23.97 -23.71
N SER A 314 -38.53 -23.38 -22.56
CA SER A 314 -39.48 -23.21 -21.45
C SER A 314 -40.67 -22.34 -21.84
N SER A 315 -40.46 -21.23 -22.56
CA SER A 315 -41.55 -20.38 -23.00
C SER A 315 -42.36 -21.02 -24.15
N VAL A 316 -41.73 -21.74 -25.07
CA VAL A 316 -42.44 -22.48 -26.13
C VAL A 316 -43.28 -23.64 -25.55
N LEU A 317 -42.74 -24.40 -24.60
CA LEU A 317 -43.48 -25.47 -23.91
C LEU A 317 -44.66 -24.93 -23.09
N ALA A 318 -44.54 -23.71 -22.55
CA ALA A 318 -45.65 -23.06 -21.86
C ALA A 318 -46.71 -22.52 -22.84
N VAL A 319 -46.31 -21.90 -23.95
CA VAL A 319 -47.24 -21.19 -24.87
C VAL A 319 -47.99 -22.15 -25.82
N CYS A 320 -47.36 -23.26 -26.24
CA CYS A 320 -48.00 -24.25 -27.13
C CYS A 320 -49.32 -24.84 -26.60
N PRO A 321 -49.44 -25.29 -25.33
CA PRO A 321 -50.71 -25.82 -24.82
C PRO A 321 -51.81 -24.74 -24.73
N TYR A 322 -51.49 -23.48 -24.42
CA TYR A 322 -52.48 -22.40 -24.40
C TYR A 322 -53.02 -22.07 -25.80
N LEU A 323 -52.17 -22.12 -26.83
CA LEU A 323 -52.61 -21.94 -28.23
C LEU A 323 -53.50 -23.10 -28.70
N LEU A 324 -53.16 -24.34 -28.33
CA LEU A 324 -54.01 -25.50 -28.66
C LEU A 324 -55.38 -25.43 -27.97
N VAL A 325 -55.43 -25.04 -26.70
CA VAL A 325 -56.69 -24.87 -25.96
C VAL A 325 -57.53 -23.76 -26.58
N THR A 326 -56.94 -22.62 -26.95
CA THR A 326 -57.69 -21.54 -27.61
C THR A 326 -58.22 -21.95 -28.98
N VAL A 327 -57.46 -22.68 -29.80
CA VAL A 327 -57.95 -23.21 -31.09
C VAL A 327 -59.07 -24.22 -30.90
N VAL A 328 -58.98 -25.13 -29.92
CA VAL A 328 -60.05 -26.09 -29.61
C VAL A 328 -61.32 -25.38 -29.12
N LEU A 329 -61.17 -24.34 -28.28
CA LEU A 329 -62.29 -23.52 -27.83
C LEU A 329 -62.92 -22.75 -28.98
N ILE A 330 -62.12 -22.15 -29.87
CA ILE A 330 -62.62 -21.46 -31.07
C ILE A 330 -63.33 -22.46 -31.98
N PHE A 331 -62.77 -23.64 -32.23
CA PHE A 331 -63.41 -24.66 -33.06
C PHE A 331 -64.71 -25.19 -32.44
N LYS A 332 -64.77 -25.36 -31.10
CA LYS A 332 -66.03 -25.67 -30.40
C LYS A 332 -67.03 -24.51 -30.53
N CYS A 333 -66.61 -23.26 -30.35
CA CYS A 333 -67.48 -22.09 -30.52
C CYS A 333 -67.99 -21.94 -31.96
N CYS A 334 -67.15 -22.20 -32.96
CA CYS A 334 -67.53 -22.22 -34.37
C CYS A 334 -68.48 -23.37 -34.69
N ARG A 335 -68.29 -24.56 -34.12
CA ARG A 335 -69.25 -25.67 -34.23
C ARG A 335 -70.58 -25.37 -33.53
N MET A 336 -70.57 -24.66 -32.41
CA MET A 336 -71.81 -24.20 -31.75
C MET A 336 -72.53 -23.09 -32.54
N ARG A 337 -71.80 -22.29 -33.35
CA ARG A 337 -72.39 -21.31 -34.29
C ARG A 337 -72.74 -21.89 -35.67
N GLY A 338 -72.43 -23.16 -35.92
CA GLY A 338 -72.69 -23.87 -37.19
C GLY A 338 -73.91 -24.79 -37.18
N PHE A 339 -74.74 -24.77 -36.15
CA PHE A 339 -76.01 -25.50 -36.08
C PHE A 339 -77.16 -24.56 -35.68
N THR A 340 -77.61 -23.76 -36.65
CA THR A 340 -79.03 -23.41 -36.76
C THR A 340 -79.54 -24.02 -38.06
N PRO A 341 -80.04 -25.27 -38.04
CA PRO A 341 -80.96 -25.74 -39.06
C PRO A 341 -82.31 -25.07 -38.82
N ASP A 342 -82.81 -24.47 -39.88
CA ASP A 342 -84.15 -23.90 -40.01
C ASP A 342 -85.23 -24.96 -39.73
N SER A 343 -86.27 -24.58 -38.97
CA SER A 343 -87.57 -25.28 -38.85
C SER A 343 -88.41 -24.63 -37.74
N ARG A 344 -89.23 -23.63 -38.07
CA ARG A 344 -90.68 -23.78 -38.33
C ARG A 344 -91.39 -22.43 -38.32
#